data_AF-A0A517SBP0-F1
#
_entry.id   AF-A0A517SBP0-F1
#
_cell.length_a   1.000
_cell.length_b   1.000
_cell.length_c   1.000
_cell.angle_alpha   90.00
_cell.angle_beta   90.00
_cell.angle_gamma   90.00
#
_symmetry.space_group_name_H-M   'P 1'
#
loop_
_entity.id
_entity.type
_entity.pdbx_description
1 polymer ?
#
loop_
_entity_poly.entity_id
_entity_poly.type
_entity_poly.pdbx_seq_one_letter_code
_entity_poly.pdbx_strand_id
1 'polypeptide(L)'
;MRRVLIVDDPRLAPRLARLRESLGGAWDLLFSPADQKSFWNEADLLRPEGRAATTADLDSLIAAGESIDLVVAASMPELLKVASQLAFRRGSVTAVLPAAAQTADWIFSLYPLSEGAAPRVRGVFEHRAAPAVRAFALELPGSLPARHLISASTVPADSLTGVEIEARFLEDVDLFRQLAGEFKELFAIAIPAETSGQSRSISLTLRGEGVGSVSASITPGNRSQMVLKPGDGCRPSLTRKEDGSFCVEGNTFPASGNLGSPYAPWQDVLRTFDDLSAMRRSLKRRRLVELQTETISERAQFKSLMSASGCGLLVATLFGAVALLAAGAAFDPRASLQRTSERAGLVLRTDDFQSATTELSDDAAAEWPGMTRRLSHTAAPILVEKSDDASLDGRRVEQLATSLAAAGVASPTSRIELYEFRGGLFVRLLTACWVLLFLPLGLFLAFQAFLLVAPTQSSEPPGAAAS
;
A
#
# COMPACT_ATOMS: atom_id res chain seq x y z
N MET A 1 -6.34 20.89 29.48
CA MET A 1 -6.54 19.90 28.40
C MET A 1 -8.04 19.78 28.21
N ARG A 2 -8.53 20.06 27.02
CA ARG A 2 -9.97 20.11 26.72
C ARG A 2 -10.42 18.76 26.16
N ARG A 3 -11.54 18.23 26.65
CA ARG A 3 -12.10 16.95 26.21
C ARG A 3 -13.15 17.16 25.13
N VAL A 4 -12.91 16.61 23.96
CA VAL A 4 -13.79 16.77 22.78
C VAL A 4 -14.35 15.41 22.39
N LEU A 5 -15.66 15.33 22.19
CA LEU A 5 -16.36 14.16 21.67
C LEU A 5 -16.88 14.45 20.26
N ILE A 6 -16.61 13.57 19.32
CA ILE A 6 -17.14 13.62 17.95
C ILE A 6 -17.93 12.34 17.70
N VAL A 7 -19.22 12.45 17.41
CA VAL A 7 -20.12 11.28 17.28
C VAL A 7 -21.26 11.58 16.31
N ASP A 8 -21.69 10.56 15.55
CA ASP A 8 -22.86 10.64 14.66
C ASP A 8 -23.81 9.45 14.73
N ASP A 9 -23.52 8.45 15.56
CA ASP A 9 -24.41 7.30 15.77
C ASP A 9 -24.98 7.30 17.19
N PRO A 10 -26.27 7.64 17.37
CA PRO A 10 -26.98 7.57 18.65
C PRO A 10 -26.88 6.23 19.36
N ARG A 11 -26.69 5.12 18.62
CA ARG A 11 -26.57 3.77 19.18
C ARG A 11 -25.32 3.59 20.03
N LEU A 12 -24.33 4.49 19.90
CA LEU A 12 -23.11 4.48 20.70
C LEU A 12 -23.27 5.17 22.06
N ALA A 13 -24.40 5.84 22.34
CA ALA A 13 -24.60 6.58 23.59
C ALA A 13 -24.35 5.74 24.87
N PRO A 14 -24.84 4.49 25.00
CA PRO A 14 -24.57 3.67 26.18
C PRO A 14 -23.09 3.37 26.37
N ARG A 15 -22.36 3.12 25.27
CA ARG A 15 -20.91 2.88 25.28
C ARG A 15 -20.15 4.13 25.72
N LEU A 16 -20.53 5.30 25.18
CA LEU A 16 -19.92 6.58 25.52
C LEU A 16 -20.18 6.98 26.99
N ALA A 17 -21.35 6.66 27.54
CA ALA A 17 -21.66 6.89 28.95
C ALA A 17 -20.74 6.07 29.87
N ARG A 18 -20.53 4.78 29.58
CA ARG A 18 -19.58 3.93 30.31
C ARG A 18 -18.14 4.40 30.16
N LEU A 19 -17.77 4.83 28.95
CA LEU A 19 -16.45 5.36 28.69
C LEU A 19 -16.21 6.64 29.51
N ARG A 20 -17.19 7.55 29.60
CA ARG A 20 -17.16 8.76 30.43
C ARG A 20 -16.84 8.43 31.90
N GLU A 21 -17.48 7.39 32.45
CA GLU A 21 -17.22 6.90 33.81
C GLU A 21 -15.78 6.37 33.95
N SER A 22 -15.33 5.55 32.99
CA SER A 22 -13.97 4.98 33.01
C SER A 22 -12.85 6.00 32.83
N LEU A 23 -13.11 7.10 32.11
CA LEU A 23 -12.15 8.17 31.84
C LEU A 23 -12.22 9.31 32.87
N GLY A 24 -13.07 9.16 33.90
CA GLY A 24 -13.11 10.06 35.06
C GLY A 24 -13.55 11.49 34.75
N GLY A 25 -14.50 11.69 33.84
CA GLY A 25 -15.10 13.02 33.66
C GLY A 25 -15.82 13.24 32.34
N ALA A 26 -16.79 14.16 32.36
CA ALA A 26 -17.61 14.54 31.20
C ALA A 26 -16.86 15.39 30.15
N TRP A 27 -17.45 15.48 28.96
CA TRP A 27 -16.89 16.13 27.77
C TRP A 27 -17.18 17.64 27.76
N ASP A 28 -16.22 18.45 27.28
CA ASP A 28 -16.36 19.91 27.20
C ASP A 28 -17.03 20.35 25.89
N LEU A 29 -16.83 19.61 24.80
CA LEU A 29 -17.39 19.90 23.49
C LEU A 29 -17.89 18.64 22.80
N LEU A 30 -19.01 18.77 22.08
CA LEU A 30 -19.62 17.71 21.29
C LEU A 30 -19.81 18.15 19.83
N PHE A 31 -19.18 17.47 18.88
CA PHE A 31 -19.51 17.59 17.46
C PHE A 31 -20.45 16.45 17.06
N SER A 32 -21.64 16.82 16.58
CA SER A 32 -22.66 15.88 16.10
C SER A 32 -23.41 16.47 14.90
N PRO A 33 -24.14 15.63 14.13
CA PRO A 33 -25.13 16.12 13.17
C PRO A 33 -26.08 17.13 13.82
N ALA A 34 -26.52 18.13 13.04
CA ALA A 34 -27.36 19.21 13.56
C ALA A 34 -28.72 18.71 14.07
N ASP A 35 -29.28 17.70 13.41
CA ASP A 35 -30.54 17.03 13.74
C ASP A 35 -30.45 16.12 14.97
N GLN A 36 -29.24 15.77 15.44
CA GLN A 36 -29.04 14.90 16.60
C GLN A 36 -28.70 15.66 17.90
N LYS A 37 -28.58 16.99 17.86
CA LYS A 37 -28.13 17.78 19.02
C LYS A 37 -29.03 17.61 20.25
N SER A 38 -30.34 17.53 20.07
CA SER A 38 -31.29 17.33 21.18
C SER A 38 -31.06 16.00 21.87
N PHE A 39 -30.95 14.91 21.10
CA PHE A 39 -30.67 13.57 21.62
C PHE A 39 -29.42 13.54 22.49
N TRP A 40 -28.32 14.13 22.02
CA TRP A 40 -27.06 14.10 22.76
C TRP A 40 -27.05 14.97 24.01
N ASN A 41 -27.85 16.05 24.05
CA ASN A 41 -28.04 16.84 25.26
C ASN A 41 -28.82 16.04 26.32
N GLU A 42 -29.82 15.25 25.89
CA GLU A 42 -30.60 14.38 26.78
C GLU A 42 -29.80 13.17 27.27
N ALA A 43 -28.82 12.71 26.49
CA ALA A 43 -27.95 11.59 26.86
C ALA A 43 -26.96 11.90 28.00
N ASP A 44 -26.96 13.12 28.54
CA ASP A 44 -26.12 13.57 29.66
C ASP A 44 -24.61 13.38 29.41
N LEU A 45 -24.13 13.34 28.16
CA LEU A 45 -22.71 13.10 27.90
C LEU A 45 -21.83 14.34 28.16
N LEU A 46 -22.41 15.53 28.09
CA LEU A 46 -21.73 16.81 28.26
C LEU A 46 -21.63 17.21 29.74
N ARG A 47 -20.62 18.02 30.07
CA ARG A 47 -20.59 18.74 31.35
C ARG A 47 -21.76 19.73 31.41
N PRO A 48 -22.14 20.22 32.61
CA PRO A 48 -23.11 21.31 32.75
C PRO A 48 -22.75 22.57 31.94
N GLU A 49 -21.45 22.83 31.75
CA GLU A 49 -20.92 23.94 30.91
C GLU A 49 -20.54 23.50 29.49
N GLY A 50 -20.67 22.21 29.19
CA GLY A 50 -20.37 21.66 27.87
C GLY A 50 -21.38 22.13 26.83
N ARG A 51 -20.95 22.26 25.58
CA ARG A 51 -21.84 22.66 24.48
C ARG A 51 -21.65 21.84 23.22
N ALA A 52 -22.71 21.75 22.42
CA ALA A 52 -22.63 21.26 21.05
C ALA A 52 -21.85 22.27 20.19
N ALA A 53 -20.77 21.79 19.58
CA ALA A 53 -19.87 22.54 18.71
C ALA A 53 -20.34 22.50 17.25
N THR A 54 -19.86 23.48 16.48
CA THR A 54 -20.05 23.66 15.04
C THR A 54 -18.69 23.64 14.35
N THR A 55 -18.67 23.55 13.02
CA THR A 55 -17.41 23.65 12.25
C THR A 55 -16.67 24.97 12.49
N ALA A 56 -17.34 26.07 12.83
CA ALA A 56 -16.68 27.33 13.20
C ALA A 56 -15.93 27.24 14.55
N ASP A 57 -16.40 26.39 15.47
CA ASP A 57 -15.71 26.12 16.73
C ASP A 57 -14.40 25.35 16.51
N LEU A 58 -14.31 24.57 15.43
CA LEU A 58 -13.09 23.84 15.06
C LEU A 58 -11.94 24.80 14.73
N ASP A 59 -12.18 25.79 13.88
CA ASP A 59 -11.16 26.77 13.50
C ASP A 59 -10.64 27.52 14.74
N SER A 60 -11.56 27.86 15.66
CA SER A 60 -11.23 28.49 16.93
C SER A 60 -10.39 27.58 17.83
N LEU A 61 -10.74 26.29 17.92
CA LEU A 61 -9.95 25.31 18.68
C LEU A 61 -8.55 25.12 18.11
N ILE A 62 -8.44 25.07 16.77
CA ILE A 62 -7.17 24.94 16.06
C ILE A 62 -6.31 26.19 16.31
N ALA A 63 -6.90 27.38 16.25
CA ALA A 63 -6.19 28.63 16.50
C ALA A 63 -5.70 28.78 17.96
N ALA A 64 -6.46 28.30 18.95
CA ALA A 64 -6.20 28.54 20.37
C ALA A 64 -4.95 27.86 20.97
N GLY A 65 -4.28 26.96 20.25
CA GLY A 65 -3.10 26.22 20.74
C GLY A 65 -3.34 25.14 21.81
N GLU A 66 -4.56 24.91 22.30
CA GLU A 66 -4.83 24.05 23.47
C GLU A 66 -4.57 22.53 23.24
N SER A 67 -4.09 21.80 24.25
CA SER A 67 -4.04 20.33 24.20
C SER A 67 -5.44 19.73 24.28
N ILE A 68 -5.73 18.77 23.41
CA ILE A 68 -7.06 18.15 23.27
C ILE A 68 -6.98 16.64 23.53
N ASP A 69 -7.86 16.17 24.41
CA ASP A 69 -8.21 14.76 24.54
C ASP A 69 -9.45 14.51 23.68
N LEU A 70 -9.28 13.83 22.56
CA LEU A 70 -10.33 13.65 21.56
C LEU A 70 -10.88 12.22 21.60
N VAL A 71 -12.19 12.05 21.65
CA VAL A 71 -12.86 10.77 21.38
C VAL A 71 -13.65 10.84 20.08
N VAL A 72 -13.36 9.93 19.16
CA VAL A 72 -13.98 9.85 17.84
C VAL A 72 -14.82 8.58 17.74
N ALA A 73 -16.12 8.77 17.57
CA ALA A 73 -17.15 7.75 17.39
C ALA A 73 -18.03 8.11 16.18
N ALA A 74 -17.44 8.73 15.16
CA ALA A 74 -18.12 9.18 13.96
C ALA A 74 -17.82 8.26 12.76
N SER A 75 -18.72 8.22 11.79
CA SER A 75 -18.63 7.51 10.52
C SER A 75 -18.85 8.43 9.30
N MET A 76 -19.44 9.62 9.50
CA MET A 76 -19.68 10.62 8.47
C MET A 76 -18.38 11.29 8.01
N PRO A 77 -18.19 11.49 6.70
CA PRO A 77 -16.98 12.11 6.14
C PRO A 77 -16.65 13.50 6.70
N GLU A 78 -17.67 14.30 6.97
CA GLU A 78 -17.49 15.67 7.51
C GLU A 78 -16.87 15.64 8.91
N LEU A 79 -17.42 14.81 9.82
CA LEU A 79 -16.91 14.65 11.17
C LEU A 79 -15.55 13.96 11.21
N LEU A 80 -15.26 13.09 10.24
CA LEU A 80 -13.93 12.50 10.09
C LEU A 80 -12.87 13.50 9.70
N LYS A 81 -13.21 14.44 8.82
CA LYS A 81 -12.31 15.54 8.47
C LYS A 81 -11.96 16.37 9.71
N VAL A 82 -12.96 16.66 10.55
CA VAL A 82 -12.78 17.32 11.85
C VAL A 82 -11.86 16.50 12.77
N ALA A 83 -12.15 15.21 12.93
CA ALA A 83 -11.37 14.31 13.77
C ALA A 83 -9.91 14.21 13.32
N SER A 84 -9.69 14.06 12.01
CA SER A 84 -8.35 14.02 11.41
C SER A 84 -7.60 15.32 11.71
N GLN A 85 -8.18 16.49 11.40
CA GLN A 85 -7.55 17.78 11.66
C GLN A 85 -7.14 17.99 13.13
N LEU A 86 -7.98 17.56 14.08
CA LEU A 86 -7.67 17.65 15.52
C LEU A 86 -6.61 16.64 15.96
N ALA A 87 -6.58 15.45 15.36
CA ALA A 87 -5.63 14.39 15.68
C ALA A 87 -4.17 14.75 15.32
N PHE A 88 -3.96 15.53 14.26
CA PHE A 88 -2.62 15.97 13.82
C PHE A 88 -2.02 17.11 14.64
N ARG A 89 -2.78 17.67 15.58
CA ARG A 89 -2.27 18.73 16.42
C ARG A 89 -1.22 18.19 17.38
N ARG A 90 -0.10 18.90 17.49
CA ARG A 90 0.97 18.56 18.44
C ARG A 90 0.42 18.55 19.87
N GLY A 91 0.57 17.41 20.55
CA GLY A 91 0.13 17.23 21.94
C GLY A 91 -1.31 16.74 22.10
N SER A 92 -2.08 16.59 21.01
CA SER A 92 -3.39 15.94 21.08
C SER A 92 -3.24 14.42 21.26
N VAL A 93 -4.15 13.84 22.03
CA VAL A 93 -4.32 12.39 22.13
C VAL A 93 -5.69 12.07 21.56
N THR A 94 -5.72 11.22 20.53
CA THR A 94 -6.97 10.83 19.87
C THR A 94 -7.29 9.40 20.23
N ALA A 95 -8.42 9.20 20.89
CA ALA A 95 -9.00 7.90 21.13
C ALA A 95 -10.15 7.66 20.16
N VAL A 96 -10.21 6.45 19.63
CA VAL A 96 -11.12 6.09 18.55
C VAL A 96 -11.99 4.94 19.05
N LEU A 97 -13.30 5.11 19.02
CA LEU A 97 -14.27 4.08 19.38
C LEU A 97 -14.70 3.33 18.11
N PRO A 98 -14.28 2.06 17.92
CA PRO A 98 -14.63 1.30 16.73
C PRO A 98 -16.14 0.98 16.69
N ALA A 99 -16.73 1.18 15.51
CA ALA A 99 -18.12 0.88 15.22
C ALA A 99 -18.25 0.19 13.85
N ALA A 100 -19.22 -0.72 13.69
CA ALA A 100 -19.39 -1.49 12.45
C ALA A 100 -19.73 -0.65 11.21
N ALA A 101 -20.32 0.53 11.42
CA ALA A 101 -20.60 1.49 10.36
C ALA A 101 -19.31 2.09 9.75
N GLN A 102 -18.17 1.98 10.45
CA GLN A 102 -16.88 2.47 9.98
C GLN A 102 -16.27 1.44 9.01
N THR A 103 -15.75 1.90 7.88
CA THR A 103 -15.11 1.06 6.86
C THR A 103 -13.59 1.01 7.04
N ALA A 104 -12.88 0.19 6.29
CA ALA A 104 -11.42 0.23 6.29
C ALA A 104 -10.90 1.61 5.83
N ASP A 105 -11.53 2.21 4.81
CA ASP A 105 -11.20 3.55 4.29
C ASP A 105 -11.27 4.63 5.37
N TRP A 106 -12.24 4.50 6.28
CA TRP A 106 -12.39 5.38 7.44
C TRP A 106 -11.14 5.38 8.32
N ILE A 107 -10.53 4.23 8.55
CA ILE A 107 -9.34 4.09 9.42
C ILE A 107 -8.16 4.81 8.78
N PHE A 108 -7.96 4.61 7.47
CA PHE A 108 -6.86 5.25 6.74
C PHE A 108 -7.04 6.77 6.65
N SER A 109 -8.27 7.28 6.68
CA SER A 109 -8.52 8.73 6.69
C SER A 109 -8.07 9.44 7.99
N LEU A 110 -7.99 8.70 9.10
CA LEU A 110 -7.51 9.19 10.40
C LEU A 110 -5.97 9.11 10.52
N TYR A 111 -5.31 8.46 9.57
CA TYR A 111 -3.85 8.30 9.56
C TYR A 111 -3.26 8.76 8.21
N PRO A 112 -3.33 10.06 7.85
CA PRO A 112 -2.58 10.57 6.70
C PRO A 112 -1.10 10.28 6.86
N LEU A 113 -0.53 9.80 5.77
CA LEU A 113 0.89 9.44 5.60
C LEU A 113 1.83 10.66 5.59
N SER A 114 1.44 11.80 6.17
CA SER A 114 2.26 13.01 6.13
C SER A 114 3.49 12.87 7.05
N GLU A 115 4.62 13.44 6.61
CA GLU A 115 5.96 13.33 7.21
C GLU A 115 6.13 14.06 8.58
N GLY A 116 5.11 14.03 9.44
CA GLY A 116 5.11 14.65 10.76
C GLY A 116 5.33 13.67 11.92
N ALA A 117 5.39 14.20 13.15
CA ALA A 117 5.35 13.37 14.35
C ALA A 117 4.04 12.57 14.36
N ALA A 118 4.15 11.23 14.37
CA ALA A 118 3.00 10.34 14.26
C ALA A 118 1.91 10.73 15.28
N PRO A 119 0.65 10.93 14.85
CA PRO A 119 -0.43 11.28 15.74
C PRO A 119 -0.60 10.17 16.78
N ARG A 120 -0.86 10.56 18.04
CA ARG A 120 -1.13 9.61 19.12
C ARG A 120 -2.57 9.12 19.03
N VAL A 121 -2.86 8.32 18.00
CA VAL A 121 -4.15 7.67 17.80
C VAL A 121 -4.16 6.34 18.54
N ARG A 122 -5.21 6.06 19.30
CA ARG A 122 -5.41 4.82 20.06
C ARG A 122 -6.84 4.34 19.88
N GLY A 123 -7.03 3.02 19.81
CA GLY A 123 -8.35 2.42 19.90
C GLY A 123 -8.89 2.48 21.32
N VAL A 124 -10.21 2.44 21.46
CA VAL A 124 -10.89 2.30 22.76
C VAL A 124 -11.72 1.03 22.74
N PHE A 125 -11.35 0.09 23.61
CA PHE A 125 -12.07 -1.15 23.81
C PHE A 125 -12.38 -1.32 25.31
N GLU A 126 -13.67 -1.22 25.66
CA GLU A 126 -14.15 -1.23 27.06
C GLU A 126 -13.67 -2.46 27.84
N HIS A 127 -13.61 -3.63 27.17
CA HIS A 127 -13.20 -4.89 27.80
C HIS A 127 -11.75 -4.88 28.29
N ARG A 128 -10.85 -4.07 27.70
CA ARG A 128 -9.44 -3.98 28.13
C ARG A 128 -9.29 -3.34 29.51
N ALA A 129 -10.23 -2.48 29.89
CA ALA A 129 -10.27 -1.87 31.23
C ALA A 129 -10.95 -2.76 32.27
N ALA A 130 -11.77 -3.73 31.85
CA ALA A 130 -12.61 -4.54 32.73
C ALA A 130 -11.77 -5.48 33.64
N PRO A 131 -11.86 -5.35 34.98
CA PRO A 131 -11.14 -6.22 35.91
C PRO A 131 -11.44 -7.71 35.71
N ALA A 132 -12.71 -8.04 35.42
CA ALA A 132 -13.16 -9.40 35.17
C ALA A 132 -12.46 -10.05 33.97
N VAL A 133 -12.19 -9.30 32.90
CA VAL A 133 -11.49 -9.82 31.71
C VAL A 133 -10.05 -10.18 32.06
N ARG A 134 -9.38 -9.34 32.84
CA ARG A 134 -8.01 -9.61 33.30
C ARG A 134 -7.96 -10.82 34.23
N ALA A 135 -8.91 -10.90 35.16
CA ALA A 135 -9.00 -12.00 36.09
C ALA A 135 -9.22 -13.33 35.35
N PHE A 136 -10.14 -13.33 34.37
CA PHE A 136 -10.34 -14.46 33.46
C PHE A 136 -9.05 -14.82 32.72
N ALA A 137 -8.33 -13.84 32.17
CA ALA A 137 -7.08 -14.07 31.43
C ALA A 137 -5.97 -14.72 32.27
N LEU A 138 -5.92 -14.43 33.58
CA LEU A 138 -4.97 -15.02 34.53
C LEU A 138 -5.33 -16.46 34.91
N GLU A 139 -6.62 -16.80 34.89
CA GLU A 139 -7.12 -18.14 35.20
C GLU A 139 -7.14 -19.09 33.99
N LEU A 140 -6.99 -18.56 32.77
CA LEU A 140 -6.95 -19.39 31.57
C LEU A 140 -5.76 -20.38 31.61
N PRO A 141 -6.01 -21.70 31.46
CA PRO A 141 -4.97 -22.71 31.50
C PRO A 141 -4.00 -22.59 30.32
N GLY A 142 -2.73 -22.93 30.58
CA GLY A 142 -1.68 -23.03 29.57
C GLY A 142 -0.95 -21.72 29.25
N SER A 143 0.23 -21.85 28.64
CA SER A 143 0.87 -20.75 27.94
C SER A 143 0.00 -20.34 26.74
N LEU A 144 0.03 -19.04 26.39
CA LEU A 144 -0.73 -18.47 25.28
C LEU A 144 -0.87 -19.36 24.03
N PRO A 145 0.14 -20.11 23.52
CA PRO A 145 0.02 -20.87 22.27
C PRO A 145 -1.07 -21.95 22.13
N ALA A 146 -1.64 -22.46 23.22
CA ALA A 146 -2.55 -23.63 23.17
C ALA A 146 -4.01 -23.33 23.54
N ARG A 147 -4.40 -22.06 23.64
CA ARG A 147 -5.73 -21.69 24.15
C ARG A 147 -6.83 -21.96 23.12
N HIS A 148 -7.76 -22.84 23.44
CA HIS A 148 -9.02 -22.98 22.73
C HIS A 148 -10.12 -22.30 23.54
N LEU A 149 -10.83 -21.34 22.95
CA LEU A 149 -11.96 -20.65 23.58
C LEU A 149 -13.25 -20.89 22.80
N ILE A 150 -14.36 -20.99 23.53
CA ILE A 150 -15.71 -21.10 22.98
C ILE A 150 -16.50 -19.89 23.46
N SER A 151 -17.00 -19.09 22.51
CA SER A 151 -17.83 -17.92 22.76
C SER A 151 -19.26 -18.16 22.27
N ALA A 152 -20.24 -17.85 23.09
CA ALA A 152 -21.65 -17.82 22.71
C ALA A 152 -22.23 -16.43 23.00
N SER A 153 -22.67 -15.73 21.96
CA SER A 153 -23.24 -14.39 22.02
C SER A 153 -24.72 -14.43 21.64
N THR A 154 -25.58 -13.83 22.46
CA THR A 154 -26.99 -13.56 22.15
C THR A 154 -27.19 -12.08 21.88
N VAL A 155 -28.02 -11.76 20.88
CA VAL A 155 -28.44 -10.39 20.51
C VAL A 155 -29.96 -10.27 20.69
N PRO A 156 -30.49 -9.18 21.29
CA PRO A 156 -31.91 -9.01 21.54
C PRO A 156 -32.69 -8.71 20.25
N ALA A 157 -32.95 -9.74 19.46
CA ALA A 157 -33.64 -9.67 18.17
C ALA A 157 -34.27 -11.04 17.84
N ASP A 158 -35.30 -11.06 17.01
CA ASP A 158 -35.89 -12.31 16.48
C ASP A 158 -35.01 -12.93 15.39
N SER A 159 -34.26 -12.09 14.68
CA SER A 159 -33.33 -12.48 13.63
C SER A 159 -32.16 -11.50 13.56
N LEU A 160 -31.03 -11.95 13.01
CA LEU A 160 -29.81 -11.16 12.95
C LEU A 160 -29.67 -10.46 11.59
N THR A 161 -29.54 -9.15 11.64
CA THR A 161 -29.13 -8.32 10.50
C THR A 161 -27.61 -8.30 10.38
N GLY A 162 -27.09 -8.04 9.17
CA GLY A 162 -25.65 -7.91 8.94
C GLY A 162 -24.98 -6.87 9.84
N VAL A 163 -25.66 -5.75 10.13
CA VAL A 163 -25.13 -4.67 10.97
C VAL A 163 -24.97 -5.13 12.42
N GLU A 164 -25.92 -5.89 12.97
CA GLU A 164 -25.84 -6.40 14.35
C GLU A 164 -24.72 -7.44 14.50
N ILE A 165 -24.56 -8.29 13.49
CA ILE A 165 -23.49 -9.29 13.43
C ILE A 165 -22.13 -8.58 13.43
N GLU A 166 -21.97 -7.58 12.57
CA GLU A 166 -20.72 -6.83 12.43
C GLU A 166 -20.40 -6.04 13.70
N ALA A 167 -21.40 -5.40 14.31
CA ALA A 167 -21.22 -4.67 15.56
C ALA A 167 -20.78 -5.62 16.68
N ARG A 168 -21.44 -6.77 16.81
CA ARG A 168 -21.10 -7.77 17.83
C ARG A 168 -19.72 -8.37 17.60
N PHE A 169 -19.39 -8.72 16.36
CA PHE A 169 -18.08 -9.25 16.01
C PHE A 169 -16.95 -8.26 16.31
N LEU A 170 -17.12 -6.98 15.95
CA LEU A 170 -16.11 -5.94 16.16
C LEU A 170 -15.80 -5.74 17.66
N GLU A 171 -16.81 -5.84 18.53
CA GLU A 171 -16.63 -5.77 19.99
C GLU A 171 -15.89 -6.98 20.57
N ASP A 172 -16.12 -8.16 20.00
CA ASP A 172 -15.67 -9.44 20.53
C ASP A 172 -14.27 -9.83 20.00
N VAL A 173 -13.92 -9.47 18.76
CA VAL A 173 -12.71 -9.97 18.10
C VAL A 173 -11.42 -9.45 18.74
N ASP A 174 -11.39 -8.21 19.21
CA ASP A 174 -10.25 -7.67 19.94
C ASP A 174 -10.07 -8.37 21.30
N LEU A 175 -11.18 -8.68 21.99
CA LEU A 175 -11.16 -9.48 23.22
C LEU A 175 -10.63 -10.89 22.95
N PHE A 176 -11.07 -11.51 21.86
CA PHE A 176 -10.58 -12.83 21.44
C PHE A 176 -9.07 -12.81 21.19
N ARG A 177 -8.58 -11.78 20.48
CA ARG A 177 -7.15 -11.62 20.21
C ARG A 177 -6.35 -11.37 21.50
N GLN A 178 -6.89 -10.60 22.44
CA GLN A 178 -6.25 -10.37 23.72
C GLN A 178 -6.08 -11.68 24.53
N LEU A 179 -7.06 -12.60 24.44
CA LEU A 179 -7.10 -13.81 25.28
C LEU A 179 -6.45 -15.03 24.62
N ALA A 180 -6.65 -15.21 23.31
CA ALA A 180 -6.18 -16.35 22.52
C ALA A 180 -5.06 -15.99 21.53
N GLY A 181 -4.59 -14.74 21.54
CA GLY A 181 -3.51 -14.23 20.69
C GLY A 181 -3.89 -14.05 19.21
N GLU A 182 -2.88 -13.98 18.35
CA GLU A 182 -3.02 -13.59 16.94
C GLU A 182 -3.66 -14.68 16.07
N PHE A 183 -4.62 -14.29 15.23
CA PHE A 183 -5.30 -15.18 14.30
C PHE A 183 -4.74 -15.07 12.88
N LYS A 184 -4.49 -16.19 12.21
CA LYS A 184 -4.08 -16.29 10.80
C LYS A 184 -5.18 -16.76 9.88
N GLU A 185 -6.22 -17.39 10.40
CA GLU A 185 -7.32 -17.92 9.62
C GLU A 185 -8.66 -17.51 10.24
N LEU A 186 -9.62 -17.18 9.40
CA LEU A 186 -10.99 -16.89 9.78
C LEU A 186 -11.94 -17.66 8.87
N PHE A 187 -12.85 -18.42 9.47
CA PHE A 187 -13.99 -19.01 8.81
C PHE A 187 -15.28 -18.53 9.48
N ALA A 188 -16.25 -18.11 8.69
CA ALA A 188 -17.56 -17.67 9.15
C ALA A 188 -18.65 -18.21 8.22
N ILE A 189 -19.70 -18.74 8.82
CA ILE A 189 -20.88 -19.25 8.13
C ILE A 189 -22.14 -18.72 8.81
N ALA A 190 -23.06 -18.19 8.01
CA ALA A 190 -24.39 -17.79 8.45
C ALA A 190 -25.41 -18.86 8.09
N ILE A 191 -26.27 -19.19 9.05
CA ILE A 191 -27.47 -19.99 8.85
C ILE A 191 -28.59 -19.03 8.48
N PRO A 192 -29.13 -19.08 7.24
CA PRO A 192 -30.16 -18.14 6.80
C PRO A 192 -31.45 -18.32 7.61
N ALA A 193 -32.15 -17.22 7.88
CA ALA A 193 -33.53 -17.25 8.33
C ALA A 193 -34.48 -17.48 7.14
N GLU A 194 -35.76 -17.77 7.41
CA GLU A 194 -36.79 -17.90 6.36
C GLU A 194 -36.99 -16.58 5.59
N THR A 195 -36.77 -15.45 6.26
CA THR A 195 -36.82 -14.11 5.67
C THR A 195 -35.51 -13.78 4.95
N SER A 196 -35.60 -13.30 3.71
CA SER A 196 -34.43 -12.95 2.90
C SER A 196 -33.56 -11.89 3.58
N GLY A 197 -32.25 -12.13 3.59
CA GLY A 197 -31.26 -11.19 4.14
C GLY A 197 -31.07 -11.23 5.66
N GLN A 198 -31.84 -12.04 6.39
CA GLN A 198 -31.68 -12.24 7.84
C GLN A 198 -31.00 -13.58 8.13
N SER A 199 -30.27 -13.66 9.25
CA SER A 199 -29.61 -14.89 9.70
C SER A 199 -30.22 -15.37 11.01
N ARG A 200 -30.47 -16.68 11.12
CA ARG A 200 -30.92 -17.33 12.36
C ARG A 200 -29.77 -17.53 13.33
N SER A 201 -28.56 -17.74 12.84
CA SER A 201 -27.36 -17.81 13.66
C SER A 201 -26.12 -17.70 12.79
N ILE A 202 -25.01 -17.34 13.42
CA ILE A 202 -23.69 -17.33 12.78
C ILE A 202 -22.72 -18.13 13.62
N SER A 203 -21.91 -18.94 12.95
CA SER A 203 -20.78 -19.63 13.55
C SER A 203 -19.49 -19.10 12.93
N LEU A 204 -18.53 -18.77 13.78
CA LEU A 204 -17.21 -18.27 13.41
C LEU A 204 -16.14 -19.16 14.04
N THR A 205 -15.04 -19.34 13.32
CA THR A 205 -13.84 -20.02 13.79
C THR A 205 -12.64 -19.17 13.43
N LEU A 206 -11.90 -18.74 14.44
CA LEU A 206 -10.65 -18.00 14.34
C LEU A 206 -9.51 -18.93 14.76
N ARG A 207 -8.43 -19.01 13.98
CA ARG A 207 -7.28 -19.87 14.30
C ARG A 207 -5.98 -19.13 14.12
N GLY A 208 -5.14 -19.16 15.15
CA GLY A 208 -3.74 -18.73 15.10
C GLY A 208 -2.80 -19.90 14.85
N GLU A 209 -1.69 -19.67 14.14
CA GLU A 209 -0.66 -20.69 13.94
C GLU A 209 0.17 -20.86 15.21
N GLY A 210 -0.18 -21.86 16.02
CA GLY A 210 0.47 -22.11 17.31
C GLY A 210 0.19 -21.03 18.35
N VAL A 211 -0.87 -20.23 18.21
CA VAL A 211 -1.20 -19.13 19.13
C VAL A 211 -2.53 -19.34 19.88
N GLY A 212 -3.47 -20.11 19.31
CA GLY A 212 -4.76 -20.39 19.93
C GLY A 212 -5.89 -20.48 18.89
N SER A 213 -7.10 -20.82 19.31
CA SER A 213 -8.28 -20.79 18.44
C SER A 213 -9.54 -20.39 19.21
N VAL A 214 -10.46 -19.72 18.52
CA VAL A 214 -11.75 -19.29 19.08
C VAL A 214 -12.87 -19.79 18.18
N SER A 215 -13.79 -20.55 18.77
CA SER A 215 -15.07 -20.92 18.15
C SER A 215 -16.14 -20.01 18.74
N ALA A 216 -16.71 -19.12 17.92
CA ALA A 216 -17.73 -18.18 18.37
C ALA A 216 -19.07 -18.46 17.67
N SER A 217 -20.18 -18.32 18.39
CA SER A 217 -21.52 -18.31 17.81
C SER A 217 -22.27 -17.05 18.20
N ILE A 218 -23.06 -16.51 17.28
CA ILE A 218 -23.97 -15.39 17.50
C ILE A 218 -25.38 -15.85 17.16
N THR A 219 -26.30 -15.77 18.12
CA THR A 219 -27.69 -16.17 17.96
C THR A 219 -28.65 -15.05 18.39
N PRO A 220 -29.84 -14.95 17.79
CA PRO A 220 -30.92 -14.14 18.31
C PRO A 220 -31.36 -14.64 19.69
N GLY A 221 -31.92 -13.76 20.51
CA GLY A 221 -32.38 -14.04 21.86
C GLY A 221 -33.17 -12.88 22.44
N ASN A 222 -33.59 -13.01 23.71
CA ASN A 222 -34.34 -11.97 24.42
C ASN A 222 -33.47 -10.95 25.16
N ARG A 223 -32.16 -11.20 25.26
CA ARG A 223 -31.21 -10.36 25.98
C ARG A 223 -29.84 -10.35 25.29
N SER A 224 -29.13 -9.24 25.40
CA SER A 224 -27.73 -9.15 24.96
C SER A 224 -26.82 -9.80 26.01
N GLN A 225 -26.18 -10.92 25.67
CA GLN A 225 -25.25 -11.59 26.57
C GLN A 225 -24.12 -12.23 25.77
N MET A 226 -22.90 -12.22 26.27
CA MET A 226 -21.82 -13.06 25.74
C MET A 226 -21.28 -13.92 26.85
N VAL A 227 -21.03 -15.19 26.57
CA VAL A 227 -20.40 -16.14 27.49
C VAL A 227 -19.20 -16.74 26.79
N LEU A 228 -18.02 -16.56 27.39
CA LEU A 228 -16.74 -17.07 26.90
C LEU A 228 -16.21 -18.10 27.90
N LYS A 229 -15.84 -19.27 27.40
CA LYS A 229 -15.33 -20.39 28.20
C LYS A 229 -14.09 -20.99 27.54
N PRO A 230 -13.18 -21.59 28.33
CA PRO A 230 -12.20 -22.53 27.80
C PRO A 230 -12.87 -23.69 27.06
N GLY A 231 -12.20 -24.21 26.04
CA GLY A 231 -12.72 -25.26 25.16
C GLY A 231 -12.88 -26.63 25.80
N ASP A 232 -12.24 -26.87 26.94
CA ASP A 232 -12.44 -28.06 27.76
C ASP A 232 -13.76 -28.01 28.58
N GLY A 233 -14.47 -26.88 28.54
CA GLY A 233 -15.70 -26.66 29.28
C GLY A 233 -15.50 -26.41 30.77
N CYS A 234 -14.26 -26.34 31.25
CA CYS A 234 -13.94 -26.09 32.65
C CYS A 234 -14.19 -24.62 33.03
N ARG A 235 -14.37 -24.38 34.34
CA ARG A 235 -14.30 -23.02 34.90
C ARG A 235 -12.88 -22.47 34.74
N PRO A 236 -12.73 -21.16 34.53
CA PRO A 236 -13.76 -20.10 34.66
C PRO A 236 -14.62 -19.84 33.43
N SER A 237 -15.73 -19.10 33.59
CA SER A 237 -16.51 -18.53 32.48
C SER A 237 -16.59 -17.00 32.60
N LEU A 238 -16.32 -16.29 31.50
CA LEU A 238 -16.45 -14.84 31.43
C LEU A 238 -17.79 -14.50 30.77
N THR A 239 -18.59 -13.68 31.43
CA THR A 239 -19.90 -13.23 30.93
C THR A 239 -19.90 -11.73 30.73
N ARG A 240 -20.27 -11.26 29.53
CA ARG A 240 -20.69 -9.87 29.28
C ARG A 240 -22.21 -9.77 29.44
N LYS A 241 -22.66 -8.90 30.34
CA LYS A 241 -24.07 -8.62 30.60
C LYS A 241 -24.62 -7.59 29.59
N GLU A 242 -25.93 -7.37 29.64
CA GLU A 242 -26.65 -6.44 28.77
C GLU A 242 -26.18 -4.98 28.95
N ASP A 243 -25.82 -4.61 30.18
CA ASP A 243 -25.24 -3.30 30.50
C ASP A 243 -23.81 -3.11 29.98
N GLY A 244 -23.21 -4.13 29.36
CA GLY A 244 -21.83 -4.13 28.88
C GLY A 244 -20.77 -4.48 29.94
N SER A 245 -21.16 -4.66 31.20
CA SER A 245 -20.26 -5.07 32.27
C SER A 245 -19.82 -6.53 32.11
N PHE A 246 -18.63 -6.84 32.60
CA PHE A 246 -18.05 -8.18 32.57
C PHE A 246 -18.04 -8.78 33.98
N CYS A 247 -18.37 -10.06 34.10
CA CYS A 247 -18.24 -10.84 35.33
C CYS A 247 -17.65 -12.22 35.06
N VAL A 248 -16.88 -12.76 36.00
CA VAL A 248 -16.35 -14.13 35.95
C VAL A 248 -17.18 -15.02 36.88
N GLU A 249 -17.70 -16.12 36.37
CA GLU A 249 -18.46 -17.08 37.17
C GLU A 249 -17.53 -17.84 38.12
N GLY A 250 -17.87 -17.87 39.40
CA GLY A 250 -17.16 -18.67 40.41
C GLY A 250 -16.08 -17.92 41.20
N ASN A 251 -15.83 -16.63 40.90
CA ASN A 251 -14.92 -15.82 41.69
C ASN A 251 -15.42 -14.37 41.84
N THR A 252 -15.63 -13.93 43.08
CA THR A 252 -15.77 -12.51 43.41
C THR A 252 -14.37 -11.92 43.59
N PHE A 253 -13.75 -11.51 42.49
CA PHE A 253 -12.54 -10.72 42.59
C PHE A 253 -12.86 -9.38 43.25
N PRO A 254 -12.05 -8.92 44.21
CA PRO A 254 -12.21 -7.57 44.73
C PRO A 254 -12.03 -6.60 43.55
N ALA A 255 -13.03 -5.73 43.34
CA ALA A 255 -13.05 -4.74 42.26
C ALA A 255 -11.88 -3.73 42.32
N SER A 256 -11.06 -3.77 43.38
CA SER A 256 -9.94 -2.88 43.65
C SER A 256 -8.63 -3.44 43.11
N GLY A 257 -8.42 -3.35 41.80
CA GLY A 257 -7.11 -3.41 41.18
C GLY A 257 -6.97 -2.26 40.20
N ASN A 258 -5.76 -1.79 39.91
CA ASN A 258 -5.53 -0.76 38.89
C ASN A 258 -6.25 -1.15 37.59
N LEU A 259 -7.35 -0.44 37.30
CA LEU A 259 -8.16 -0.62 36.09
C LEU A 259 -7.24 -0.61 34.88
N GLY A 260 -7.52 -1.50 33.93
CA GLY A 260 -6.73 -1.55 32.72
C GLY A 260 -6.93 -0.25 31.96
N SER A 261 -5.96 0.13 31.14
CA SER A 261 -6.21 1.17 30.16
C SER A 261 -7.21 0.62 29.12
N PRO A 262 -8.34 1.32 28.84
CA PRO A 262 -9.23 0.93 27.74
C PRO A 262 -8.58 1.17 26.37
N TYR A 263 -7.43 1.84 26.34
CA TYR A 263 -6.73 2.17 25.11
C TYR A 263 -5.99 0.97 24.53
N ALA A 264 -6.19 0.73 23.24
CA ALA A 264 -5.41 -0.17 22.42
C ALA A 264 -4.45 0.60 21.50
N PRO A 265 -3.28 0.04 21.18
CA PRO A 265 -2.47 0.48 20.05
C PRO A 265 -3.30 0.62 18.76
N TRP A 266 -2.95 1.57 17.91
CA TRP A 266 -3.65 1.77 16.64
C TRP A 266 -3.63 0.54 15.73
N GLN A 267 -2.55 -0.25 15.79
CA GLN A 267 -2.40 -1.49 15.04
C GLN A 267 -3.47 -2.51 15.40
N ASP A 268 -3.91 -2.57 16.66
CA ASP A 268 -4.96 -3.48 17.10
C ASP A 268 -6.33 -3.07 16.52
N VAL A 269 -6.57 -1.76 16.38
CA VAL A 269 -7.78 -1.23 15.71
C VAL A 269 -7.79 -1.65 14.24
N LEU A 270 -6.68 -1.41 13.53
CA LEU A 270 -6.53 -1.80 12.12
C LEU A 270 -6.82 -3.30 11.93
N ARG A 271 -6.21 -4.15 12.77
CA ARG A 271 -6.42 -5.60 12.76
C ARG A 271 -7.88 -5.99 12.99
N THR A 272 -8.56 -5.34 13.94
CA THR A 272 -9.98 -5.59 14.23
C THR A 272 -10.86 -5.35 12.99
N PHE A 273 -10.56 -4.31 12.20
CA PHE A 273 -11.30 -4.03 10.97
C PHE A 273 -10.89 -4.90 9.77
N ASP A 274 -9.63 -5.33 9.71
CA ASP A 274 -9.18 -6.34 8.74
C ASP A 274 -9.89 -7.67 8.99
N ASP A 275 -10.03 -8.07 10.26
CA ASP A 275 -10.82 -9.25 10.66
C ASP A 275 -12.30 -9.08 10.29
N LEU A 276 -12.88 -7.91 10.52
CA LEU A 276 -14.27 -7.62 10.14
C LEU A 276 -14.46 -7.76 8.62
N SER A 277 -13.50 -7.25 7.85
CA SER A 277 -13.48 -7.35 6.38
C SER A 277 -13.27 -8.80 5.92
N ALA A 278 -12.46 -9.59 6.62
CA ALA A 278 -12.30 -11.02 6.39
C ALA A 278 -13.58 -11.80 6.73
N MET A 279 -14.27 -11.48 7.83
CA MET A 279 -15.56 -12.05 8.19
C MET A 279 -16.60 -11.79 7.09
N ARG A 280 -16.75 -10.54 6.62
CA ARG A 280 -17.63 -10.19 5.50
C ARG A 280 -17.34 -11.03 4.26
N ARG A 281 -16.06 -11.19 3.89
CA ARG A 281 -15.63 -12.01 2.75
C ARG A 281 -15.93 -13.50 2.96
N SER A 282 -15.72 -14.02 4.17
CA SER A 282 -16.02 -15.41 4.52
C SER A 282 -17.52 -15.68 4.48
N LEU A 283 -18.36 -14.82 5.08
CA LEU A 283 -19.81 -14.98 5.05
C LEU A 283 -20.35 -14.99 3.60
N LYS A 284 -19.80 -14.11 2.74
CA LYS A 284 -20.18 -14.04 1.33
C LYS A 284 -19.74 -15.25 0.51
N ARG A 285 -18.51 -15.74 0.72
CA ARG A 285 -17.90 -16.81 -0.10
C ARG A 285 -17.99 -18.21 0.52
N ARG A 286 -18.40 -18.31 1.79
CA ARG A 286 -18.47 -19.53 2.61
C ARG A 286 -17.17 -20.34 2.58
N ARG A 287 -16.02 -19.67 2.67
CA ARG A 287 -14.70 -20.29 2.60
C ARG A 287 -13.76 -19.71 3.64
N LEU A 288 -12.73 -20.48 4.00
CA LEU A 288 -11.63 -20.02 4.85
C LEU A 288 -10.97 -18.78 4.23
N VAL A 289 -10.72 -17.76 5.05
CA VAL A 289 -10.00 -16.55 4.69
C VAL A 289 -8.74 -16.48 5.53
N GLU A 290 -7.59 -16.42 4.86
CA GLU A 290 -6.32 -16.13 5.51
C GLU A 290 -6.28 -14.65 5.91
N LEU A 291 -5.95 -14.41 7.17
CA LEU A 291 -5.74 -13.10 7.76
C LEU A 291 -4.28 -12.72 7.58
N GLN A 292 -4.05 -11.59 6.93
CA GLN A 292 -2.71 -11.03 6.77
C GLN A 292 -2.29 -10.40 8.10
N THR A 293 -1.58 -11.18 8.92
CA THR A 293 -1.04 -10.72 10.21
C THR A 293 0.32 -10.06 10.08
N GLU A 294 0.91 -10.07 8.89
CA GLU A 294 2.13 -9.31 8.62
C GLU A 294 1.81 -7.84 8.91
N THR A 295 2.33 -7.35 10.04
CA THR A 295 2.61 -5.93 10.18
C THR A 295 3.30 -5.57 8.89
N ILE A 296 2.70 -4.69 8.09
CA ILE A 296 3.27 -4.25 6.83
C ILE A 296 4.60 -3.60 7.21
N SER A 297 5.64 -4.42 7.25
CA SER A 297 6.96 -3.96 7.63
C SER A 297 7.36 -3.01 6.52
N GLU A 298 8.06 -1.94 6.88
CA GLU A 298 8.65 -1.03 5.90
C GLU A 298 9.42 -1.82 4.82
N ARG A 299 10.00 -2.97 5.21
CA ARG A 299 10.63 -3.94 4.32
C ARG A 299 9.67 -4.58 3.30
N ALA A 300 8.48 -5.02 3.69
CA ALA A 300 7.49 -5.59 2.78
C ALA A 300 6.94 -4.54 1.80
N GLN A 301 6.65 -3.33 2.28
CA GLN A 301 6.27 -2.19 1.44
C GLN A 301 7.38 -1.82 0.45
N PHE A 302 8.61 -1.70 0.94
CA PHE A 302 9.78 -1.40 0.12
C PHE A 302 10.00 -2.45 -0.96
N LYS A 303 9.85 -3.74 -0.64
CA LYS A 303 9.97 -4.84 -1.61
C LYS A 303 8.89 -4.76 -2.69
N SER A 304 7.64 -4.49 -2.30
CA SER A 304 6.53 -4.34 -3.25
C SER A 304 6.75 -3.12 -4.16
N LEU A 305 7.15 -1.99 -3.58
CA LEU A 305 7.47 -0.76 -4.31
C LEU A 305 8.62 -0.98 -5.30
N MET A 306 9.71 -1.63 -4.88
CA MET A 306 10.84 -1.95 -5.75
C MET A 306 10.46 -2.88 -6.90
N SER A 307 9.60 -3.88 -6.64
CA SER A 307 9.09 -4.78 -7.67
C SER A 307 8.22 -4.03 -8.68
N ALA A 308 7.27 -3.22 -8.19
CA ALA A 308 6.40 -2.41 -9.04
C ALA A 308 7.20 -1.40 -9.87
N SER A 309 8.18 -0.70 -9.28
CA SER A 309 9.04 0.23 -10.00
C SER A 309 9.91 -0.47 -11.05
N GLY A 310 10.44 -1.66 -10.72
CA GLY A 310 11.25 -2.45 -11.65
C GLY A 310 10.43 -2.92 -12.87
N CYS A 311 9.24 -3.47 -12.64
CA CYS A 311 8.32 -3.85 -13.72
C CYS A 311 7.90 -2.64 -14.55
N GLY A 312 7.58 -1.52 -13.91
CA GLY A 312 7.22 -0.27 -14.59
C GLY A 312 8.34 0.25 -15.49
N LEU A 313 9.59 0.26 -15.00
CA LEU A 313 10.77 0.65 -15.78
C LEU A 313 10.98 -0.26 -17.00
N LEU A 314 10.89 -1.58 -16.84
CA LEU A 314 11.03 -2.51 -17.96
C LEU A 314 9.99 -2.27 -19.06
N VAL A 315 8.72 -2.08 -18.67
CA VAL A 315 7.64 -1.78 -19.61
C VAL A 315 7.87 -0.44 -20.29
N ALA A 316 8.24 0.61 -19.54
CA ALA A 316 8.53 1.93 -20.11
C ALA A 316 9.70 1.89 -21.09
N THR A 317 10.79 1.19 -20.77
CA THR A 317 11.95 1.04 -21.66
C THR A 317 11.59 0.28 -22.94
N LEU A 318 10.79 -0.79 -22.84
CA LEU A 318 10.32 -1.54 -24.00
C LEU A 318 9.51 -0.65 -24.96
N PHE A 319 8.49 0.04 -24.44
CA PHE A 319 7.66 0.93 -25.25
C PHE A 319 8.45 2.12 -25.80
N GLY A 320 9.36 2.69 -25.00
CA GLY A 320 10.24 3.76 -25.44
C GLY A 320 11.19 3.32 -26.56
N ALA A 321 11.70 2.09 -26.52
CA ALA A 321 12.57 1.54 -27.56
C ALA A 321 11.80 1.36 -28.88
N VAL A 322 10.58 0.83 -28.82
CA VAL A 322 9.70 0.70 -29.98
C VAL A 322 9.36 2.08 -30.57
N ALA A 323 9.00 3.05 -29.72
CA ALA A 323 8.71 4.42 -30.16
C ALA A 323 9.93 5.09 -30.80
N LEU A 324 11.12 4.90 -30.22
CA LEU A 324 12.37 5.47 -30.75
C LEU A 324 12.76 4.83 -32.09
N LEU A 325 12.54 3.53 -32.26
CA LEU A 325 12.73 2.84 -33.54
C LEU A 325 11.74 3.33 -34.60
N ALA A 326 10.46 3.53 -34.23
CA ALA A 326 9.45 4.06 -35.13
C ALA A 326 9.75 5.51 -35.55
N ALA A 327 10.15 6.36 -34.60
CA ALA A 327 10.62 7.72 -34.88
C ALA A 327 11.88 7.72 -35.75
N GLY A 328 12.82 6.82 -35.46
CA GLY A 328 14.00 6.57 -36.27
C GLY A 328 13.63 6.27 -37.72
N ALA A 329 12.67 5.37 -37.95
CA ALA A 329 12.21 5.00 -39.28
C ALA A 329 11.43 6.12 -40.00
N ALA A 330 10.62 6.90 -39.28
CA ALA A 330 9.78 7.95 -39.85
C ALA A 330 10.55 9.23 -40.18
N PHE A 331 11.57 9.57 -39.37
CA PHE A 331 12.32 10.83 -39.48
C PHE A 331 13.74 10.65 -40.02
N ASP A 332 14.12 9.47 -40.50
CA ASP A 332 15.46 9.24 -41.09
C ASP A 332 15.64 10.14 -42.33
N PRO A 333 16.50 11.17 -42.29
CA PRO A 333 16.70 12.07 -43.41
C PRO A 333 17.51 11.41 -44.55
N ARG A 334 18.02 10.19 -44.35
CA ARG A 334 18.84 9.48 -45.33
C ARG A 334 17.99 8.89 -46.45
N ALA A 335 18.41 9.15 -47.69
CA ALA A 335 17.83 8.48 -48.84
C ALA A 335 18.07 6.96 -48.76
N SER A 336 17.19 6.18 -49.40
CA SER A 336 17.32 4.73 -49.51
C SER A 336 18.66 4.31 -50.15
N LEU A 337 19.17 5.11 -51.09
CA LEU A 337 20.47 4.90 -51.73
C LEU A 337 21.64 4.95 -50.72
N GLN A 338 21.65 5.98 -49.87
CA GLN A 338 22.65 6.12 -48.80
C GLN A 338 22.61 4.93 -47.84
N ARG A 339 21.41 4.54 -47.38
CA ARG A 339 21.24 3.39 -46.48
C ARG A 339 21.73 2.07 -47.07
N THR A 340 21.49 1.86 -48.37
CA THR A 340 21.88 0.61 -49.05
C THR A 340 23.40 0.55 -49.23
N SER A 341 24.02 1.67 -49.60
CA SER A 341 25.47 1.76 -49.81
C SER A 341 26.25 1.73 -48.48
N GLU A 342 25.75 2.36 -47.41
CA GLU A 342 26.30 2.27 -46.06
C GLU A 342 26.28 0.82 -45.54
N ARG A 343 25.15 0.10 -45.70
CA ARG A 343 25.04 -1.31 -45.29
C ARG A 343 25.99 -2.23 -46.06
N ALA A 344 26.30 -1.90 -47.31
CA ALA A 344 27.24 -2.63 -48.15
C ALA A 344 28.72 -2.30 -47.84
N GLY A 345 28.98 -1.29 -47.00
CA GLY A 345 30.33 -0.76 -46.76
C GLY A 345 30.94 -0.20 -48.04
N LEU A 346 30.14 0.57 -48.81
CA LEU A 346 30.48 1.21 -50.09
C LEU A 346 30.34 2.74 -49.99
N VAL A 347 30.86 3.32 -48.91
CA VAL A 347 30.83 4.76 -48.67
C VAL A 347 32.26 5.23 -48.43
N LEU A 348 32.67 6.27 -49.16
CA LEU A 348 33.93 6.97 -48.95
C LEU A 348 33.62 8.40 -48.49
N ARG A 349 34.12 8.75 -47.32
CA ARG A 349 34.02 10.07 -46.70
C ARG A 349 35.19 10.94 -47.10
N THR A 350 35.09 12.24 -46.84
CA THR A 350 36.20 13.18 -47.09
C THR A 350 37.48 12.81 -46.35
N ASP A 351 37.35 12.24 -45.14
CA ASP A 351 38.47 11.78 -44.30
C ASP A 351 39.15 10.50 -44.83
N ASP A 352 38.49 9.76 -45.74
CA ASP A 352 39.06 8.56 -46.36
C ASP A 352 40.08 8.89 -47.45
N PHE A 353 40.23 10.17 -47.79
CA PHE A 353 41.24 10.69 -48.71
C PHE A 353 42.29 11.48 -47.95
N GLN A 354 43.52 11.47 -48.44
CA GLN A 354 44.54 12.39 -47.96
C GLN A 354 44.10 13.85 -48.22
N SER A 355 44.44 14.76 -47.30
CA SER A 355 43.95 16.14 -47.32
C SER A 355 44.31 16.87 -48.60
N ALA A 356 43.31 17.41 -49.29
CA ALA A 356 43.43 18.12 -50.56
C ALA A 356 44.06 17.30 -51.73
N THR A 357 44.13 15.98 -51.60
CA THR A 357 44.56 15.10 -52.69
C THR A 357 43.45 14.17 -53.14
N THR A 358 43.72 13.48 -54.24
CA THR A 358 42.84 12.46 -54.84
C THR A 358 43.17 11.06 -54.35
N GLU A 359 44.28 10.91 -53.64
CA GLU A 359 44.76 9.64 -53.10
C GLU A 359 43.95 9.24 -51.87
N LEU A 360 43.64 7.95 -51.78
CA LEU A 360 43.05 7.36 -50.58
C LEU A 360 44.06 7.45 -49.42
N SER A 361 43.54 7.63 -48.21
CA SER A 361 44.30 7.42 -46.97
C SER A 361 44.82 5.99 -46.90
N ASP A 362 45.87 5.74 -46.12
CA ASP A 362 46.46 4.41 -45.98
C ASP A 362 45.42 3.37 -45.51
N ASP A 363 44.54 3.77 -44.59
CA ASP A 363 43.45 2.92 -44.07
C ASP A 363 42.43 2.61 -45.16
N ALA A 364 41.93 3.63 -45.88
CA ALA A 364 40.97 3.42 -46.96
C ALA A 364 41.57 2.64 -48.14
N ALA A 365 42.86 2.83 -48.44
CA ALA A 365 43.58 2.07 -49.44
C ALA A 365 43.70 0.58 -49.06
N ALA A 366 43.89 0.28 -47.77
CA ALA A 366 43.90 -1.09 -47.26
C ALA A 366 42.51 -1.75 -47.34
N GLU A 367 41.43 -1.01 -47.13
CA GLU A 367 40.05 -1.51 -47.22
C GLU A 367 39.51 -1.60 -48.66
N TRP A 368 40.09 -0.84 -49.60
CA TRP A 368 39.62 -0.74 -50.98
C TRP A 368 39.47 -2.10 -51.71
N PRO A 369 40.39 -3.08 -51.61
CA PRO A 369 40.20 -4.42 -52.19
C PRO A 369 38.96 -5.14 -51.63
N GLY A 370 38.61 -4.89 -50.36
CA GLY A 370 37.39 -5.40 -49.75
C GLY A 370 36.14 -4.74 -50.31
N MET A 371 36.16 -3.42 -50.49
CA MET A 371 35.05 -2.67 -51.09
C MET A 371 34.78 -3.11 -52.53
N THR A 372 35.82 -3.22 -53.36
CA THR A 372 35.69 -3.67 -54.75
C THR A 372 35.13 -5.10 -54.86
N ARG A 373 35.54 -6.01 -53.97
CA ARG A 373 34.94 -7.35 -53.87
C ARG A 373 33.46 -7.29 -53.47
N ARG A 374 33.06 -6.43 -52.54
CA ARG A 374 31.64 -6.29 -52.16
C ARG A 374 30.80 -5.67 -53.27
N LEU A 375 31.39 -4.77 -54.06
CA LEU A 375 30.74 -4.12 -55.19
C LEU A 375 30.34 -5.10 -56.30
N SER A 376 31.07 -6.20 -56.50
CA SER A 376 30.71 -7.22 -57.49
C SER A 376 29.51 -8.07 -57.08
N HIS A 377 29.20 -8.11 -55.79
CA HIS A 377 28.09 -8.89 -55.23
C HIS A 377 26.85 -8.06 -54.88
N THR A 378 26.93 -6.72 -55.00
CA THR A 378 25.87 -5.81 -54.55
C THR A 378 25.49 -4.82 -55.65
N ALA A 379 24.21 -4.51 -55.80
CA ALA A 379 23.76 -3.51 -56.78
C ALA A 379 24.04 -2.05 -56.37
N ALA A 380 24.41 -1.79 -55.11
CA ALA A 380 24.63 -0.44 -54.59
C ALA A 380 25.85 0.26 -55.23
N PRO A 381 25.78 1.57 -55.52
CA PRO A 381 26.93 2.35 -55.95
C PRO A 381 27.89 2.65 -54.78
N ILE A 382 29.11 3.04 -55.12
CA ILE A 382 30.04 3.67 -54.19
C ILE A 382 29.64 5.14 -54.06
N LEU A 383 29.28 5.56 -52.85
CA LEU A 383 28.97 6.96 -52.57
C LEU A 383 30.23 7.67 -52.09
N VAL A 384 30.60 8.74 -52.78
CA VAL A 384 31.72 9.60 -52.41
C VAL A 384 31.17 10.91 -51.84
N GLU A 385 31.59 11.26 -50.63
CA GLU A 385 31.17 12.49 -49.95
C GLU A 385 31.66 13.71 -50.73
N LYS A 386 30.72 14.61 -51.06
CA LYS A 386 31.06 15.90 -51.68
C LYS A 386 31.91 16.75 -50.75
N SER A 387 33.01 17.27 -51.26
CA SER A 387 33.81 18.28 -50.58
C SER A 387 33.41 19.69 -51.00
N ASP A 388 33.99 20.71 -50.36
CA ASP A 388 33.80 22.11 -50.74
C ASP A 388 34.45 22.43 -52.11
N ASP A 389 35.33 21.56 -52.63
CA ASP A 389 36.00 21.72 -53.92
C ASP A 389 35.48 20.71 -54.96
N ALA A 390 34.52 21.16 -55.77
CA ALA A 390 33.94 20.36 -56.85
C ALA A 390 34.97 19.84 -57.87
N SER A 391 36.09 20.55 -58.05
CA SER A 391 37.16 20.12 -58.96
C SER A 391 37.97 18.96 -58.39
N LEU A 392 38.13 18.91 -57.06
CA LEU A 392 38.78 17.81 -56.36
C LEU A 392 37.88 16.57 -56.37
N ASP A 393 36.58 16.75 -56.14
CA ASP A 393 35.59 15.68 -56.18
C ASP A 393 35.57 14.96 -57.54
N GLY A 394 35.57 15.73 -58.64
CA GLY A 394 35.62 15.17 -59.99
C GLY A 394 36.88 14.31 -60.22
N ARG A 395 38.04 14.79 -59.77
CA ARG A 395 39.31 14.05 -59.88
C ARG A 395 39.34 12.80 -59.00
N ARG A 396 38.75 12.86 -57.79
CA ARG A 396 38.60 11.70 -56.90
C ARG A 396 37.76 10.62 -57.56
N VAL A 397 36.63 10.98 -58.16
CA VAL A 397 35.76 10.05 -58.89
C VAL A 397 36.49 9.42 -60.08
N GLU A 398 37.24 10.21 -60.85
CA GLU A 398 38.02 9.70 -62.00
C GLU A 398 39.12 8.71 -61.57
N GLN A 399 39.85 9.02 -60.49
CA GLN A 399 40.86 8.12 -59.94
C GLN A 399 40.26 6.81 -59.43
N LEU A 400 39.15 6.89 -58.68
CA LEU A 400 38.43 5.70 -58.21
C LEU A 400 37.89 4.88 -59.38
N ALA A 401 37.35 5.52 -60.42
CA ALA A 401 36.86 4.84 -61.62
C ALA A 401 37.99 4.11 -62.36
N THR A 402 39.18 4.72 -62.43
CA THR A 402 40.38 4.08 -63.00
C THR A 402 40.81 2.87 -62.19
N SER A 403 40.77 2.96 -60.86
CA SER A 403 41.06 1.84 -59.96
C SER A 403 40.05 0.69 -60.10
N LEU A 404 38.75 1.02 -60.21
CA LEU A 404 37.69 0.04 -60.45
C LEU A 404 37.82 -0.64 -61.82
N ALA A 405 38.22 0.11 -62.86
CA ALA A 405 38.48 -0.42 -64.20
C ALA A 405 39.62 -1.45 -64.15
N ALA A 406 40.71 -1.13 -63.43
CA ALA A 406 41.83 -2.04 -63.23
C ALA A 406 41.43 -3.31 -62.46
N ALA A 407 40.43 -3.22 -61.58
CA ALA A 407 39.85 -4.36 -60.87
C ALA A 407 38.83 -5.17 -61.69
N GLY A 408 38.58 -4.81 -62.96
CA GLY A 408 37.67 -5.53 -63.85
C GLY A 408 36.18 -5.24 -63.66
N VAL A 409 35.82 -4.13 -63.01
CA VAL A 409 34.42 -3.73 -62.83
C VAL A 409 33.88 -3.11 -64.13
N ALA A 410 32.77 -3.65 -64.64
CA ALA A 410 32.11 -3.09 -65.82
C ALA A 410 31.49 -1.71 -65.51
N SER A 411 31.69 -0.75 -66.42
CA SER A 411 31.14 0.62 -66.34
C SER A 411 31.44 1.35 -65.02
N PRO A 412 32.71 1.51 -64.62
CA PRO A 412 33.12 1.97 -63.29
C PRO A 412 32.61 3.36 -62.91
N THR A 413 32.51 4.28 -63.87
CA THR A 413 31.97 5.64 -63.64
C THR A 413 30.50 5.64 -63.28
N SER A 414 29.70 4.70 -63.81
CA SER A 414 28.28 4.56 -63.46
C SER A 414 28.05 3.98 -62.06
N ARG A 415 29.10 3.46 -61.43
CA ARG A 415 29.06 2.83 -60.11
C ARG A 415 29.51 3.76 -59.00
N ILE A 416 29.93 4.99 -59.31
CA ILE A 416 30.38 5.99 -58.33
C ILE A 416 29.47 7.20 -58.43
N GLU A 417 28.87 7.60 -57.31
CA GLU A 417 28.02 8.80 -57.24
C GLU A 417 28.54 9.76 -56.16
N LEU A 418 28.62 11.05 -56.52
CA LEU A 418 28.90 12.13 -55.56
C LEU A 418 27.64 12.42 -54.75
N TYR A 419 27.73 12.27 -53.45
CA TYR A 419 26.59 12.32 -52.55
C TYR A 419 26.82 13.30 -51.39
N GLU A 420 25.80 14.10 -51.07
CA GLU A 420 25.81 14.98 -49.89
C GLU A 420 25.30 14.18 -48.68
N PHE A 421 26.19 13.78 -47.78
CA PHE A 421 25.80 13.00 -46.61
C PHE A 421 25.00 13.86 -45.63
N ARG A 422 23.71 13.53 -45.49
CA ARG A 422 22.83 14.15 -44.50
C ARG A 422 22.62 13.23 -43.29
N GLY A 423 22.33 13.84 -42.15
CA GLY A 423 21.90 13.11 -40.95
C GLY A 423 22.99 12.76 -39.93
N GLY A 424 24.20 13.33 -40.01
CA GLY A 424 25.21 13.17 -38.95
C GLY A 424 24.70 13.62 -37.57
N LEU A 425 23.98 14.75 -37.52
CA LEU A 425 23.32 15.24 -36.31
C LEU A 425 22.17 14.33 -35.86
N PHE A 426 21.41 13.76 -36.80
CA PHE A 426 20.32 12.83 -36.50
C PHE A 426 20.83 11.56 -35.80
N VAL A 427 21.96 11.00 -36.24
CA VAL A 427 22.59 9.85 -35.55
C VAL A 427 22.96 10.21 -34.13
N ARG A 428 23.67 11.33 -33.94
CA ARG A 428 24.11 11.76 -32.60
C ARG A 428 22.90 11.96 -31.67
N LEU A 429 21.82 12.54 -32.19
CA LEU A 429 20.57 12.73 -31.45
C LEU A 429 19.91 11.38 -31.10
N LEU A 430 19.82 10.46 -32.06
CA LEU A 430 19.26 9.12 -31.83
C LEU A 430 20.09 8.33 -30.80
N THR A 431 21.42 8.41 -30.87
CA THR A 431 22.32 7.82 -29.87
C THR A 431 22.09 8.43 -28.49
N ALA A 432 21.96 9.76 -28.39
CA ALA A 432 21.66 10.42 -27.12
C ALA A 432 20.30 9.98 -26.56
N CYS A 433 19.27 9.86 -27.39
CA CYS A 433 17.96 9.34 -27.00
C CYS A 433 18.03 7.89 -26.51
N TRP A 434 18.83 7.03 -27.16
CA TRP A 434 19.06 5.66 -26.71
C TRP A 434 19.72 5.60 -25.32
N VAL A 435 20.74 6.43 -25.10
CA VAL A 435 21.40 6.52 -23.78
C VAL A 435 20.41 6.99 -22.72
N LEU A 436 19.65 8.05 -22.99
CA LEU A 436 18.63 8.57 -22.06
C LEU A 436 17.53 7.55 -21.74
N LEU A 437 17.12 6.75 -22.72
CA LEU A 437 16.11 5.72 -22.55
C LEU A 437 16.58 4.57 -21.64
N PHE A 438 17.83 4.13 -21.78
CA PHE A 438 18.36 2.98 -21.03
C PHE A 438 19.06 3.36 -19.72
N LEU A 439 19.45 4.61 -19.53
CA LEU A 439 20.15 5.06 -18.34
C LEU A 439 19.39 4.77 -17.02
N PRO A 440 18.06 5.04 -16.90
CA PRO A 440 17.32 4.73 -15.67
C PRO A 440 17.31 3.23 -15.35
N LEU A 441 17.21 2.37 -16.37
CA LEU A 441 17.24 0.92 -16.19
C LEU A 441 18.63 0.46 -15.73
N GLY A 442 19.71 1.00 -16.32
CA GLY A 442 21.08 0.71 -15.90
C GLY A 442 21.34 1.12 -14.45
N LEU A 443 20.89 2.31 -14.05
CA LEU A 443 21.00 2.79 -12.66
C LEU A 443 20.20 1.91 -11.70
N PHE A 444 18.97 1.53 -12.05
CA PHE A 444 18.14 0.64 -11.24
C PHE A 444 18.82 -0.72 -11.00
N LEU A 445 19.37 -1.33 -12.06
CA LEU A 445 20.11 -2.59 -11.97
C LEU A 445 21.38 -2.45 -11.11
N ALA A 446 22.10 -1.33 -11.23
CA ALA A 446 23.25 -1.05 -10.38
C ALA A 446 22.85 -0.97 -8.90
N PHE A 447 21.76 -0.27 -8.56
CA PHE A 447 21.25 -0.22 -7.18
C PHE A 447 20.86 -1.60 -6.64
N GLN A 448 20.21 -2.45 -7.46
CA GLN A 448 19.90 -3.83 -7.07
C GLN A 448 21.17 -4.65 -6.80
N ALA A 449 22.20 -4.50 -7.63
CA ALA A 449 23.49 -5.15 -7.41
C ALA A 449 24.15 -4.68 -6.10
N PHE A 450 24.12 -3.38 -5.81
CA PHE A 450 24.61 -2.84 -4.53
C PHE A 450 23.86 -3.40 -3.33
N LEU A 451 22.53 -3.54 -3.40
CA LEU A 451 21.73 -4.13 -2.33
C LEU A 451 22.03 -5.62 -2.11
N LEU A 452 22.40 -6.36 -3.15
CA LEU A 452 22.80 -7.77 -3.04
C LEU A 452 24.19 -7.93 -2.44
N VAL A 453 25.10 -6.98 -2.67
CA VAL A 453 26.46 -6.99 -2.13
C VAL A 453 26.52 -6.44 -0.70
N ALA A 454 25.57 -5.61 -0.31
CA ALA A 454 25.50 -5.06 1.04
C ALA A 454 25.43 -6.21 2.07
N PRO A 455 26.39 -6.30 3.01
CA PRO A 455 26.43 -7.38 3.97
C PRO A 455 25.12 -7.39 4.76
N THR A 456 24.43 -8.52 4.75
CA THR A 456 23.32 -8.75 5.66
C THR A 456 23.89 -8.64 7.06
N GLN A 457 23.59 -7.56 7.77
CA GLN A 457 23.81 -7.51 9.21
C GLN A 457 22.97 -8.66 9.78
N SER A 458 23.63 -9.78 10.01
CA SER A 458 23.11 -10.87 10.81
C SER A 458 22.81 -10.22 12.15
N SER A 459 21.53 -9.97 12.41
CA SER A 459 21.03 -9.66 13.73
C SER A 459 21.35 -10.88 14.59
N GLU A 460 22.56 -10.87 15.13
CA GLU A 460 22.97 -11.76 16.20
C GLU A 460 21.91 -11.57 17.28
N PRO A 461 21.13 -12.61 17.61
CA PRO A 461 20.10 -12.49 18.63
C PRO A 461 20.78 -11.96 19.88
N PRO A 462 20.23 -10.92 20.56
CA PRO A 462 20.85 -10.36 21.74
C PRO A 462 21.08 -11.51 22.71
N GLY A 463 22.35 -11.89 22.83
CA GLY A 463 22.77 -12.98 23.67
C GLY A 463 22.23 -12.73 25.06
N ALA A 464 21.64 -13.78 25.62
CA ALA A 464 21.28 -13.88 27.01
C ALA A 464 22.51 -13.53 27.87
N ALA A 465 22.66 -12.24 28.17
CA ALA A 465 23.58 -11.77 29.17
C ALA A 465 22.95 -12.12 30.52
N ALA A 466 23.46 -13.21 31.07
CA ALA A 466 23.38 -13.66 32.45
C ALA A 466 22.73 -12.69 33.46
N SER A 467 21.58 -13.11 33.99
CA SER A 467 21.21 -12.98 35.41
C SER A 467 20.13 -13.99 35.75
#